data_AF-A0A4P7R9I8-F1
#
_entry.id   AF-A0A4P7R9I8-F1
#
_cell.length_a   1.000
_cell.length_b   1.000
_cell.length_c   1.000
_cell.angle_alpha   90.00
_cell.angle_beta   90.00
_cell.angle_gamma   90.00
#
_symmetry.space_group_name_H-M   'P 1'
#
loop_
_entity.id
_entity.type
_entity.pdbx_description
1 polymer ?
#
loop_
_entity_poly.entity_id
_entity_poly.type
_entity_poly.pdbx_seq_one_letter_code
_entity_poly.pdbx_strand_id
1 'polypeptide(L)'
;MAATLAELGAVRSGRVKDAQILMADARVHFDVVSGEYAHLSERQLQSVAQACLGEILGERALGCVVRWNLQKDARHLVIAAIESSDIDLVEHLAREHGIERISVQPAFCGHWNEHASALVQGLGVFATVDEDHLVAALVVSGAITAISCGSARSLPLVPGDASRQESAIDDRVDRLLSSVGLNPSQVQGYLLVAQKSGGVDLNARWQVVGSQPELP
;
A
#
# COMPACT_ATOMS: atom_id res chain seq x y z
N MET A 1 31.80 -1.35 -8.38
CA MET A 1 31.54 -1.94 -9.71
C MET A 1 30.04 -2.11 -9.78
N ALA A 2 29.35 -1.23 -10.49
CA ALA A 2 27.90 -1.20 -10.61
C ALA A 2 27.45 -2.05 -11.80
N ALA A 3 26.43 -2.86 -11.63
CA ALA A 3 25.78 -3.58 -12.72
C ALA A 3 24.60 -2.73 -13.22
N THR A 4 24.90 -1.88 -14.20
CA THR A 4 23.95 -1.15 -15.03
C THR A 4 23.00 -2.12 -15.74
N LEU A 5 21.81 -1.65 -16.12
CA LEU A 5 20.73 -2.24 -16.95
C LEU A 5 21.16 -2.85 -18.31
N ALA A 6 22.22 -3.67 -18.32
CA ALA A 6 22.88 -4.26 -19.47
C ALA A 6 23.39 -5.68 -19.16
N GLU A 7 22.56 -6.55 -18.56
CA GLU A 7 22.82 -8.00 -18.47
C GLU A 7 21.54 -8.84 -18.69
N LEU A 8 20.60 -8.38 -19.52
CA LEU A 8 19.57 -9.24 -20.11
C LEU A 8 20.03 -9.90 -21.42
N GLY A 9 21.29 -9.68 -21.82
CA GLY A 9 21.97 -10.38 -22.89
C GLY A 9 22.81 -11.54 -22.36
N ALA A 10 22.35 -12.76 -22.62
CA ALA A 10 23.11 -14.01 -22.63
C ALA A 10 23.60 -14.60 -21.28
N VAL A 11 22.73 -15.35 -20.61
CA VAL A 11 23.06 -16.74 -20.19
C VAL A 11 21.81 -17.60 -20.28
N ARG A 12 21.77 -18.49 -21.29
CA ARG A 12 20.88 -19.65 -21.30
C ARG A 12 21.28 -20.56 -20.13
N SER A 13 20.60 -20.45 -19.00
CA SER A 13 20.53 -21.53 -18.01
C SER A 13 19.09 -21.59 -17.50
N GLY A 14 18.47 -22.77 -17.57
CA GLY A 14 17.06 -23.01 -17.26
C GLY A 14 16.74 -22.88 -15.77
N ARG A 15 16.87 -21.68 -15.22
CA ARG A 15 16.25 -21.29 -13.96
C ARG A 15 14.96 -20.55 -14.29
N VAL A 16 13.84 -21.09 -13.82
CA VAL A 16 12.56 -20.38 -13.76
C VAL A 16 12.85 -19.00 -13.16
N LYS A 17 12.59 -17.94 -13.92
CA LYS A 17 12.74 -16.56 -13.45
C LYS A 17 11.42 -16.19 -12.79
N ASP A 18 11.39 -16.24 -11.47
CA ASP A 18 10.30 -15.72 -10.66
C ASP A 18 10.56 -14.24 -10.37
N ALA A 19 9.53 -13.39 -10.50
CA ALA A 19 9.63 -11.97 -10.15
C ALA A 19 8.48 -11.51 -9.26
N GLN A 20 8.81 -10.71 -8.25
CA GLN A 20 7.83 -9.98 -7.45
C GLN A 20 7.77 -8.55 -7.96
N ILE A 21 6.57 -8.10 -8.29
CA ILE A 21 6.31 -6.80 -8.91
C ILE A 21 5.47 -5.99 -7.93
N LEU A 22 6.07 -4.91 -7.44
CA LEU A 22 5.39 -3.94 -6.60
C LEU A 22 4.69 -2.93 -7.50
N MET A 23 3.36 -2.91 -7.45
CA MET A 23 2.54 -1.92 -8.14
C MET A 23 2.54 -0.63 -7.33
N ALA A 24 2.79 0.50 -7.99
CA ALA A 24 2.73 1.81 -7.35
C ALA A 24 1.34 2.03 -6.73
N ASP A 25 1.28 2.47 -5.47
CA ASP A 25 0.03 2.57 -4.72
C ASP A 25 -0.98 3.55 -5.37
N ALA A 26 -0.51 4.53 -6.14
CA ALA A 26 -1.35 5.42 -6.93
C ALA A 26 -2.19 4.72 -8.01
N ARG A 27 -1.82 3.49 -8.39
CA ARG A 27 -2.55 2.63 -9.36
C ARG A 27 -3.49 1.63 -8.66
N VAL A 28 -3.56 1.65 -7.34
CA VAL A 28 -4.31 0.69 -6.54
C VAL A 28 -5.44 1.41 -5.82
N HIS A 29 -6.65 0.88 -5.92
CA HIS A 29 -7.73 1.28 -5.03
C HIS A 29 -7.71 0.41 -3.78
N PHE A 30 -7.62 1.04 -2.62
CA PHE A 30 -7.71 0.36 -1.33
C PHE A 30 -9.00 0.69 -0.62
N ASP A 31 -9.54 -0.31 0.08
CA ASP A 31 -10.64 -0.14 1.01
C ASP A 31 -10.51 -1.10 2.19
N VAL A 32 -11.20 -0.80 3.29
CA VAL A 32 -11.32 -1.68 4.45
C VAL A 32 -12.78 -1.72 4.87
N VAL A 33 -13.34 -2.92 4.87
CA VAL A 33 -14.71 -3.15 5.34
C VAL A 33 -14.69 -3.92 6.66
N SER A 34 -15.52 -3.46 7.60
CA SER A 34 -15.72 -4.11 8.90
C SER A 34 -16.98 -4.98 8.89
N GLY A 35 -16.92 -6.15 9.51
CA GLY A 35 -18.05 -7.06 9.64
C GLY A 35 -17.76 -8.25 10.56
N GLU A 36 -18.59 -9.29 10.45
CA GLU A 36 -18.37 -10.57 11.13
C GLU A 36 -18.00 -11.62 10.08
N TYR A 37 -16.70 -11.87 9.93
CA TYR A 37 -16.16 -12.68 8.83
C TYR A 37 -15.63 -14.04 9.26
N ALA A 38 -15.57 -14.30 10.57
CA ALA A 38 -14.97 -15.51 11.15
C ALA A 38 -15.55 -16.84 10.61
N HIS A 39 -16.77 -16.82 10.08
CA HIS A 39 -17.47 -18.01 9.59
C HIS A 39 -17.68 -18.02 8.07
N LEU A 40 -17.19 -17.02 7.36
CA LEU A 40 -17.38 -16.93 5.91
C LEU A 40 -16.33 -17.77 5.17
N SER A 41 -16.79 -18.44 4.11
CA SER A 41 -15.91 -19.08 3.13
C SER A 41 -15.19 -18.07 2.25
N GLU A 42 -14.09 -18.47 1.61
CA GLU A 42 -13.36 -17.61 0.66
C GLU A 42 -14.25 -17.05 -0.45
N ARG A 43 -15.20 -17.84 -0.96
CA ARG A 43 -16.15 -17.38 -1.98
C ARG A 43 -17.06 -16.28 -1.45
N GLN A 44 -17.48 -16.36 -0.18
CA GLN A 44 -18.29 -15.32 0.45
C GLN A 44 -17.47 -14.05 0.69
N LEU A 45 -16.23 -14.18 1.17
CA LEU A 45 -15.31 -13.03 1.34
C LEU A 45 -15.01 -12.35 0.01
N GLN A 46 -14.80 -13.12 -1.05
CA GLN A 46 -14.65 -12.60 -2.41
C GLN A 46 -15.89 -11.81 -2.85
N SER A 47 -17.09 -12.32 -2.56
CA SER A 47 -18.35 -11.63 -2.90
C SER A 47 -18.52 -10.33 -2.12
N VAL A 48 -18.11 -10.29 -0.85
CA VAL A 48 -18.10 -9.07 -0.03
C VAL A 48 -17.14 -8.05 -0.65
N ALA A 49 -15.89 -8.45 -0.94
CA ALA A 49 -14.89 -7.56 -1.52
C ALA A 49 -15.36 -6.96 -2.87
N GLN A 50 -15.99 -7.78 -3.72
CA GLN A 50 -16.54 -7.33 -5.00
C GLN A 50 -17.72 -6.37 -4.82
N ALA A 51 -18.61 -6.63 -3.85
CA ALA A 51 -19.75 -5.75 -3.57
C ALA A 51 -19.28 -4.37 -3.08
N CYS A 52 -18.37 -4.32 -2.11
CA CYS A 52 -17.79 -3.07 -1.61
C CYS A 52 -17.13 -2.26 -2.74
N LEU A 53 -16.34 -2.92 -3.59
CA LEU A 53 -15.71 -2.24 -4.72
C LEU A 53 -16.73 -1.74 -5.74
N GLY A 54 -17.79 -2.52 -6.00
CA GLY A 54 -18.88 -2.13 -6.90
C GLY A 54 -19.62 -0.88 -6.42
N GLU A 55 -19.80 -0.71 -5.11
CA GLU A 55 -20.41 0.50 -4.54
C GLU A 55 -19.52 1.75 -4.72
N ILE A 56 -18.20 1.59 -4.62
CA ILE A 56 -17.25 2.71 -4.67
C ILE A 56 -16.88 3.08 -6.11
N LEU A 57 -16.59 2.09 -6.95
CA LEU A 57 -16.07 2.28 -8.31
C LEU A 57 -17.15 2.16 -9.40
N GLY A 58 -18.34 1.66 -9.08
CA GLY A 58 -19.40 1.42 -10.05
C GLY A 58 -18.96 0.47 -11.17
N GLU A 59 -19.26 0.81 -12.42
CA GLU A 59 -18.89 0.01 -13.60
C GLU A 59 -17.38 -0.21 -13.75
N ARG A 60 -16.55 0.68 -13.21
CA ARG A 60 -15.09 0.52 -13.25
C ARG A 60 -14.61 -0.72 -12.49
N ALA A 61 -15.37 -1.18 -11.48
CA ALA A 61 -15.02 -2.40 -10.73
C ALA A 61 -14.93 -3.65 -11.62
N LEU A 62 -15.68 -3.69 -12.74
CA LEU A 62 -15.66 -4.82 -13.69
C LEU A 62 -14.33 -4.97 -14.42
N GLY A 63 -13.58 -3.87 -14.55
CA GLY A 63 -12.27 -3.82 -15.18
C GLY A 63 -11.11 -4.02 -14.20
N CYS A 64 -11.37 -4.48 -12.96
CA CYS A 64 -10.36 -4.62 -11.93
C CYS A 64 -10.16 -6.07 -11.49
N VAL A 65 -8.91 -6.43 -11.20
CA VAL A 65 -8.55 -7.59 -10.41
C VAL A 65 -8.67 -7.22 -8.93
N VAL A 66 -9.60 -7.88 -8.23
CA VAL A 66 -9.84 -7.67 -6.80
C VAL A 66 -9.08 -8.71 -5.98
N ARG A 67 -8.33 -8.25 -5.00
CA ARG A 67 -7.67 -9.05 -3.97
C ARG A 67 -8.14 -8.58 -2.59
N TRP A 68 -8.14 -9.50 -1.64
CA TRP A 68 -8.53 -9.20 -0.28
C TRP A 68 -7.69 -10.00 0.73
N ASN A 69 -7.60 -9.48 1.94
CA ASN A 69 -6.97 -10.14 3.07
C ASN A 69 -7.82 -9.98 4.33
N LEU A 70 -8.32 -11.10 4.85
CA LEU A 70 -9.01 -11.12 6.14
C LEU A 70 -7.99 -10.88 7.25
N GLN A 71 -8.20 -9.82 8.02
CA GLN A 71 -7.33 -9.46 9.12
C GLN A 71 -7.47 -10.46 10.28
N LYS A 72 -6.44 -10.50 11.13
CA LYS A 72 -6.35 -11.49 12.22
C LYS A 72 -7.43 -11.39 13.29
N ASP A 73 -8.13 -10.26 13.37
CA ASP A 73 -9.28 -10.11 14.26
C ASP A 73 -10.57 -10.71 13.68
N ALA A 74 -10.51 -11.24 12.45
CA ALA A 74 -11.62 -11.80 11.69
C ALA A 74 -12.82 -10.83 11.52
N ARG A 75 -12.57 -9.53 11.66
CA ARG A 75 -13.58 -8.48 11.56
C ARG A 75 -13.30 -7.47 10.47
N HIS A 76 -12.05 -7.31 10.06
CA HIS A 76 -11.69 -6.40 9.00
C HIS A 76 -11.23 -7.15 7.76
N LEU A 77 -11.70 -6.71 6.60
CA LEU A 77 -11.30 -7.22 5.30
C LEU A 77 -10.63 -6.07 4.55
N VAL A 78 -9.31 -6.18 4.35
CA VAL A 78 -8.55 -5.23 3.51
C VAL A 78 -8.74 -5.63 2.06
N ILE A 79 -9.15 -4.69 1.22
CA ILE A 79 -9.43 -4.90 -0.20
C ILE A 79 -8.44 -4.06 -1.00
N ALA A 80 -7.87 -4.66 -2.04
CA ALA A 80 -7.05 -3.98 -3.04
C ALA A 80 -7.58 -4.32 -4.43
N ALA A 81 -7.77 -3.30 -5.26
CA ALA A 81 -8.20 -3.45 -6.64
C ALA A 81 -7.22 -2.77 -7.59
N ILE A 82 -6.80 -3.51 -8.62
CA ILE A 82 -5.86 -3.06 -9.65
C ILE A 82 -6.56 -3.21 -11.00
N GLU A 83 -6.45 -2.23 -11.89
CA GLU A 83 -7.03 -2.33 -13.23
C GLU A 83 -6.42 -3.53 -13.98
N SER A 84 -7.27 -4.37 -14.58
CA SER A 84 -6.84 -5.58 -15.28
C SER A 84 -5.86 -5.27 -16.40
N SER A 85 -5.98 -4.12 -17.06
CA SER A 85 -5.03 -3.65 -18.07
C SER A 85 -3.61 -3.46 -17.55
N ASP A 86 -3.45 -3.05 -16.28
CA ASP A 86 -2.13 -2.93 -15.65
C ASP A 86 -1.53 -4.31 -15.37
N ILE A 87 -2.37 -5.26 -14.92
CA ILE A 87 -1.94 -6.65 -14.73
C ILE A 87 -1.52 -7.28 -16.06
N ASP A 88 -2.33 -7.10 -17.11
CA ASP A 88 -2.06 -7.61 -18.45
C ASP A 88 -0.76 -7.02 -19.03
N LEU A 89 -0.53 -5.72 -18.81
CA LEU A 89 0.71 -5.06 -19.23
C LEU A 89 1.93 -5.65 -18.51
N VAL A 90 1.83 -5.84 -17.19
CA VAL A 90 2.91 -6.45 -16.39
C VAL A 90 3.17 -7.89 -16.84
N GLU A 91 2.13 -8.70 -17.07
CA GLU A 91 2.24 -10.06 -17.59
C GLU A 91 2.83 -10.11 -19.00
N HIS A 92 2.51 -9.13 -19.84
CA HIS A 92 3.08 -9.03 -21.17
C HIS A 92 4.59 -8.74 -21.11
N LEU A 93 5.00 -7.71 -20.36
CA LEU A 93 6.41 -7.34 -20.17
C LEU A 93 7.21 -8.49 -19.53
N ALA A 94 6.64 -9.16 -18.53
CA ALA A 94 7.26 -10.32 -17.90
C ALA A 94 7.57 -11.43 -18.92
N ARG A 95 6.60 -11.75 -19.79
CA ARG A 95 6.80 -12.75 -20.85
C ARG A 95 7.85 -12.32 -21.87
N GLU A 96 7.87 -11.05 -22.27
CA GLU A 96 8.91 -10.53 -23.18
C GLU A 96 10.32 -10.68 -22.61
N HIS A 97 10.46 -10.61 -21.28
CA HIS A 97 11.74 -10.79 -20.58
C HIS A 97 12.02 -12.23 -20.12
N GLY A 98 11.17 -13.20 -20.50
CA GLY A 98 11.32 -14.60 -20.13
C GLY A 98 11.14 -14.87 -18.64
N ILE A 99 10.32 -14.06 -17.97
CA ILE A 99 9.88 -14.29 -16.59
C ILE A 99 8.68 -15.23 -16.65
N GLU A 100 8.80 -16.38 -15.97
CA GLU A 100 7.81 -17.46 -16.08
C GLU A 100 6.70 -17.33 -15.03
N ARG A 101 7.02 -16.74 -13.87
CA ARG A 101 6.05 -16.50 -12.80
C ARG A 101 6.22 -15.10 -12.26
N ILE A 102 5.10 -14.40 -12.17
CA ILE A 102 5.03 -13.11 -11.51
C ILE A 102 4.08 -13.16 -10.34
N SER A 103 4.45 -12.45 -9.28
CA SER A 103 3.53 -12.07 -8.21
C SER A 103 3.39 -10.55 -8.24
N VAL A 104 2.18 -10.06 -8.46
CA VAL A 104 1.88 -8.63 -8.44
C VAL A 104 1.20 -8.29 -7.12
N GLN A 105 1.73 -7.31 -6.41
CA GLN A 105 1.12 -6.80 -5.18
C GLN A 105 1.30 -5.29 -5.09
N PRO A 106 0.44 -4.57 -4.36
CA PRO A 106 0.67 -3.16 -4.07
C PRO A 106 1.95 -2.93 -3.26
N ALA A 107 2.63 -1.81 -3.51
CA ALA A 107 3.85 -1.42 -2.78
C ALA A 107 3.57 -1.31 -1.26
N PHE A 108 2.44 -0.71 -0.88
CA PHE A 108 1.97 -0.65 0.50
C PHE A 108 1.94 -2.04 1.17
N CYS A 109 1.42 -3.05 0.48
CA CYS A 109 1.35 -4.41 1.02
C CYS A 109 2.75 -5.03 1.19
N GLY A 110 3.68 -4.74 0.28
CA GLY A 110 5.09 -5.14 0.43
C GLY A 110 5.70 -4.57 1.71
N HIS A 111 5.61 -3.25 1.87
CA HIS A 111 6.12 -2.56 3.05
C HIS A 111 5.41 -2.97 4.35
N TRP A 112 4.10 -3.22 4.29
CA TRP A 112 3.34 -3.77 5.41
C TRP A 112 3.91 -5.11 5.85
N ASN A 113 4.12 -6.05 4.92
CA ASN A 113 4.64 -7.37 5.25
C ASN A 113 6.05 -7.32 5.86
N GLU A 114 6.87 -6.34 5.45
CA GLU A 114 8.22 -6.13 5.97
C GLU A 114 8.23 -5.50 7.37
N HIS A 115 7.33 -4.54 7.62
CA HIS A 115 7.45 -3.63 8.76
C HIS A 115 6.31 -3.70 9.79
N ALA A 116 5.20 -4.38 9.49
CA ALA A 116 4.03 -4.45 10.39
C ALA A 116 4.32 -5.11 11.74
N SER A 117 5.42 -5.86 11.86
CA SER A 117 5.89 -6.44 13.12
C SER A 117 6.11 -5.38 14.22
N ALA A 118 6.38 -4.13 13.85
CA ALA A 118 6.52 -3.01 14.77
C ALA A 118 5.17 -2.54 15.39
N LEU A 119 4.03 -2.91 14.79
CA LEU A 119 2.69 -2.44 15.19
C LEU A 119 1.76 -3.59 15.63
N VAL A 120 2.34 -4.67 16.15
CA VAL A 120 1.59 -5.89 16.53
C VAL A 120 0.67 -5.69 17.75
N GLN A 121 0.98 -4.70 18.60
CA GLN A 121 0.25 -4.43 19.83
C GLN A 121 -0.29 -2.99 19.84
N GLY A 122 -1.48 -2.82 20.43
CA GLY A 122 -2.03 -1.49 20.70
C GLY A 122 -2.56 -0.76 19.46
N LEU A 123 -2.78 0.54 19.60
CA LEU A 123 -3.29 1.41 18.54
C LEU A 123 -2.13 2.09 17.83
N GLY A 124 -2.00 1.92 16.52
CA GLY A 124 -0.91 2.48 15.72
C GLY A 124 -1.35 3.01 14.37
N VAL A 125 -0.48 3.76 13.71
CA VAL A 125 -0.64 4.17 12.31
C VAL A 125 0.55 3.67 11.51
N PHE A 126 0.26 3.03 10.39
CA PHE A 126 1.25 2.64 9.39
C PHE A 126 1.03 3.47 8.12
N ALA A 127 2.07 4.11 7.60
CA ALA A 127 1.97 4.89 6.39
C ALA A 127 3.10 4.58 5.41
N THR A 128 2.81 4.64 4.12
CA THR A 128 3.80 4.60 3.03
C THR A 128 3.68 5.87 2.21
N VAL A 129 4.81 6.44 1.83
CA VAL A 129 4.87 7.54 0.85
C VAL A 129 5.78 7.11 -0.28
N ASP A 130 5.22 7.04 -1.48
CA ASP A 130 5.95 6.79 -2.71
C ASP A 130 5.63 7.88 -3.73
N GLU A 131 6.69 8.46 -4.31
CA GLU A 131 6.67 9.67 -5.15
C GLU A 131 5.81 10.79 -4.55
N ASP A 132 4.52 10.83 -4.94
CA ASP A 132 3.52 11.83 -4.55
C ASP A 132 2.23 11.21 -4.02
N HIS A 133 2.24 9.93 -3.64
CA HIS A 133 1.10 9.19 -3.12
C HIS A 133 1.36 8.70 -1.70
N LEU A 134 0.39 8.93 -0.82
CA LEU A 134 0.38 8.51 0.57
C LEU A 134 -0.73 7.49 0.78
N VAL A 135 -0.36 6.35 1.36
CA VAL A 135 -1.32 5.40 1.93
C VAL A 135 -1.09 5.36 3.43
N ALA A 136 -2.13 5.64 4.21
CA ALA A 136 -2.11 5.59 5.67
C ALA A 136 -3.17 4.60 6.17
N ALA A 137 -2.76 3.71 7.06
CA ALA A 137 -3.61 2.69 7.67
C ALA A 137 -3.63 2.83 9.19
N LEU A 138 -4.82 2.75 9.76
CA LEU A 138 -5.03 2.61 11.19
C LEU A 138 -4.90 1.14 11.58
N VAL A 139 -4.02 0.87 12.53
CA VAL A 139 -3.68 -0.48 12.99
C VAL A 139 -4.17 -0.66 14.42
N VAL A 140 -5.00 -1.67 14.67
CA VAL A 140 -5.44 -2.04 16.02
C VAL A 140 -4.95 -3.44 16.32
N SER A 141 -4.05 -3.51 17.30
CA SER A 141 -3.35 -4.72 17.72
C SER A 141 -2.87 -5.51 16.52
N GLY A 142 -2.21 -4.91 15.53
CA GLY A 142 -1.69 -5.57 14.31
C GLY A 142 -2.72 -5.96 13.22
N ALA A 143 -3.98 -5.51 13.30
CA ALA A 143 -4.95 -5.61 12.22
C ALA A 143 -5.16 -4.23 11.57
N ILE A 144 -5.22 -4.15 10.24
CA ILE A 144 -5.61 -2.91 9.55
C ILE A 144 -7.13 -2.73 9.68
N THR A 145 -7.56 -1.63 10.28
CA THR A 145 -8.98 -1.36 10.60
C THR A 145 -9.59 -0.22 9.79
N ALA A 146 -8.75 0.68 9.27
CA ALA A 146 -9.16 1.72 8.35
C ALA A 146 -7.97 2.11 7.47
N ILE A 147 -8.23 2.62 6.27
CA ILE A 147 -7.20 3.06 5.32
C ILE A 147 -7.60 4.38 4.66
N SER A 148 -6.62 5.22 4.34
CA SER A 148 -6.79 6.45 3.58
C SER A 148 -5.67 6.59 2.57
N CYS A 149 -6.04 6.84 1.31
CA CYS A 149 -5.10 7.00 0.21
C CYS A 149 -5.27 8.38 -0.43
N GLY A 150 -4.21 8.89 -1.06
CA GLY A 150 -4.30 10.06 -1.91
C GLY A 150 -2.97 10.77 -2.07
N SER A 151 -2.98 11.93 -2.74
CA SER A 151 -1.73 12.64 -2.96
C SER A 151 -1.09 13.11 -1.65
N ALA A 152 0.22 12.95 -1.56
CA ALA A 152 1.10 13.54 -0.55
C ALA A 152 1.33 15.05 -0.81
N ARG A 153 0.99 15.55 -2.01
CA ARG A 153 0.96 16.98 -2.33
C ARG A 153 -0.48 17.49 -2.23
N SER A 154 -0.74 18.45 -1.34
CA SER A 154 -2.01 19.17 -1.36
C SER A 154 -2.10 20.09 -2.60
N LEU A 155 -3.28 20.23 -3.21
CA LEU A 155 -3.60 21.19 -4.30
C LEU A 155 -3.63 22.66 -3.77
N PRO A 156 -3.55 23.72 -4.63
CA PRO A 156 -2.37 24.29 -5.27
C PRO A 156 -1.86 25.64 -4.67
N LEU A 157 -0.52 25.79 -4.72
CA LEU A 157 0.32 26.96 -5.07
C LEU A 157 0.20 28.31 -4.32
N VAL A 158 1.07 28.48 -3.32
CA VAL A 158 1.96 29.66 -3.24
C VAL A 158 3.40 29.12 -3.38
N PRO A 159 4.26 29.67 -4.25
CA PRO A 159 5.63 29.17 -4.42
C PRO A 159 6.46 29.49 -3.16
N GLY A 160 7.04 28.47 -2.49
CA GLY A 160 8.08 28.72 -1.47
C GLY A 160 8.34 27.66 -0.39
N ASP A 161 7.43 26.73 -0.07
CA ASP A 161 7.55 25.95 1.17
C ASP A 161 7.79 24.44 0.95
N ALA A 162 9.02 23.99 1.21
CA ALA A 162 9.32 22.56 1.43
C ALA A 162 8.72 22.02 2.75
N SER A 163 8.39 22.91 3.69
CA SER A 163 7.76 22.62 5.00
C SER A 163 6.29 22.16 4.94
N ARG A 164 5.70 22.01 3.73
CA ARG A 164 4.27 21.65 3.56
C ARG A 164 4.02 20.16 3.35
N GLN A 165 5.03 19.38 3.00
CA GLN A 165 4.85 17.94 2.83
C GLN A 165 4.57 17.26 4.18
N GLU A 166 5.16 17.77 5.26
CA GLU A 166 4.92 17.32 6.64
C GLU A 166 3.45 17.50 7.02
N SER A 167 2.88 18.69 6.73
CA SER A 167 1.49 18.98 7.07
C SER A 167 0.53 18.09 6.28
N ALA A 168 0.84 17.74 5.03
CA ALA A 168 -0.05 16.92 4.21
C ALA A 168 -0.17 15.47 4.72
N ILE A 169 0.93 14.88 5.20
CA ILE A 169 0.92 13.54 5.78
C ILE A 169 0.14 13.56 7.09
N ASP A 170 0.48 14.51 7.97
CA ASP A 170 -0.17 14.63 9.27
C ASP A 170 -1.66 14.96 9.16
N ASP A 171 -2.04 15.89 8.27
CA ASP A 171 -3.43 16.25 8.02
C ASP A 171 -4.25 15.06 7.51
N ARG A 172 -3.66 14.19 6.69
CA ARG A 172 -4.37 13.00 6.19
C ARG A 172 -4.56 11.97 7.30
N VAL A 173 -3.52 11.75 8.10
CA VAL A 173 -3.57 10.81 9.22
C VAL A 173 -4.55 11.30 10.29
N ASP A 174 -4.53 12.59 10.61
CA ASP A 174 -5.45 13.18 11.58
C ASP A 174 -6.90 13.13 11.07
N ARG A 175 -7.12 13.29 9.75
CA ARG A 175 -8.44 13.06 9.12
C ARG A 175 -8.87 11.59 9.20
N LEU A 176 -7.98 10.64 8.94
CA LEU A 176 -8.23 9.21 9.08
C LEU A 176 -8.62 8.84 10.53
N LEU A 177 -7.90 9.38 11.51
CA LEU A 177 -8.20 9.16 12.93
C LEU A 177 -9.53 9.79 13.32
N SER A 178 -9.78 11.03 12.88
CA SER A 178 -11.03 11.74 13.13
C SER A 178 -12.24 11.01 12.54
N SER A 179 -12.10 10.41 11.34
CA SER A 179 -13.19 9.69 10.69
C SER A 179 -13.64 8.44 11.47
N VAL A 180 -12.79 7.92 12.35
CA VAL A 180 -13.12 6.79 13.24
C VAL A 180 -13.29 7.22 14.71
N GLY A 181 -13.36 8.53 14.98
CA GLY A 181 -13.57 9.07 16.33
C GLY A 181 -12.37 8.99 17.26
N LEU A 182 -11.15 8.89 16.71
CA LEU A 182 -9.90 8.84 17.47
C LEU A 182 -9.16 10.17 17.44
N ASN A 183 -8.56 10.53 18.58
CA ASN A 183 -7.62 11.63 18.69
C ASN A 183 -6.18 11.13 18.46
N PRO A 184 -5.31 11.92 17.81
CA PRO A 184 -3.90 11.58 17.63
C PRO A 184 -3.17 11.21 18.94
N SER A 185 -3.53 11.84 20.06
CA SER A 185 -2.95 11.54 21.37
C SER A 185 -3.25 10.14 21.92
N GLN A 186 -4.20 9.40 21.33
CA GLN A 186 -4.54 8.03 21.72
C GLN A 186 -3.69 6.99 20.98
N VAL A 187 -3.04 7.37 19.88
CA VAL A 187 -2.21 6.49 19.06
C VAL A 187 -0.86 6.30 19.74
N GLN A 188 -0.44 5.05 19.88
CA GLN A 188 0.75 4.64 20.64
C GLN A 188 2.01 4.56 19.77
N GLY A 189 1.84 4.43 18.44
CA GLY A 189 2.96 4.36 17.51
C GLY A 189 2.59 4.83 16.12
N TYR A 190 3.52 5.54 15.49
CA TYR A 190 3.40 6.01 14.11
C TYR A 190 4.63 5.51 13.33
N LEU A 191 4.40 4.71 12.30
CA LEU A 191 5.45 4.20 11.43
C LEU A 191 5.24 4.72 10.02
N LEU A 192 6.27 5.38 9.47
CA LEU A 192 6.29 5.84 8.10
C LEU A 192 7.38 5.13 7.31
N VAL A 193 7.02 4.56 6.18
CA VAL A 193 7.96 4.04 5.18
C VAL A 193 8.08 5.06 4.05
N ALA A 194 9.27 5.60 3.84
CA ALA A 194 9.53 6.60 2.81
C ALA A 194 10.96 6.45 2.25
N GLN A 195 11.19 6.92 1.02
CA GLN A 195 12.54 6.96 0.45
C GLN A 195 13.41 7.95 1.21
N LYS A 196 14.57 7.50 1.72
CA LYS A 196 15.52 8.32 2.50
C LYS A 196 16.07 9.55 1.74
N SER A 197 15.92 9.58 0.42
CA SER A 197 16.48 10.60 -0.49
C SER A 197 15.63 11.86 -0.64
N GLY A 198 14.37 11.85 -0.22
CA GLY A 198 13.55 13.06 -0.09
C GLY A 198 13.54 13.47 1.36
N GLY A 199 14.08 14.65 1.70
CA GLY A 199 14.04 15.19 3.06
C GLY A 199 12.62 15.45 3.54
N VAL A 200 11.91 14.38 3.92
CA VAL A 200 10.65 14.48 4.65
C VAL A 200 11.03 14.83 6.08
N ASP A 201 11.11 16.12 6.35
CA ASP A 201 11.15 16.62 7.71
C ASP A 201 9.75 16.34 8.29
N LEU A 202 9.69 15.62 9.40
CA LEU A 202 8.45 15.03 9.93
C LEU A 202 8.35 15.41 11.38
N ASN A 203 7.11 15.66 11.82
CA ASN A 203 6.84 15.80 13.24
C ASN A 203 7.42 14.61 14.01
N ALA A 204 7.94 14.89 15.21
CA ALA A 204 8.65 13.93 16.08
C ALA A 204 7.81 12.69 16.49
N ARG A 205 6.53 12.61 16.09
CA ARG A 205 5.67 11.44 16.32
C ARG A 205 6.05 10.24 15.46
N TRP A 206 6.65 10.45 14.28
CA TRP A 206 6.91 9.38 13.31
C TRP A 206 8.23 8.65 13.57
N GLN A 207 8.16 7.33 13.63
CA GLN A 207 9.31 6.47 13.37
C GLN A 207 9.42 6.30 11.84
N VAL A 208 10.49 6.84 11.24
CA VAL A 208 10.72 6.73 9.80
C VAL A 208 11.64 5.56 9.51
N VAL A 209 11.19 4.65 8.66
CA VAL A 209 12.01 3.58 8.10
C VAL A 209 12.21 3.84 6.61
N GLY A 210 13.43 3.62 6.13
CA GLY A 210 13.70 3.76 4.71
C GLY A 210 13.01 2.64 3.94
N SER A 211 12.24 2.98 2.90
CA SER A 211 11.98 2.02 1.82
C SER A 211 13.35 1.71 1.21
N GLN A 212 13.89 0.51 1.37
CA GLN A 212 15.20 0.19 0.78
C GLN A 212 15.16 0.44 -0.73
N PRO A 213 16.11 1.19 -1.31
CA PRO A 213 16.60 0.92 -2.63
C PRO A 213 17.97 0.26 -2.43
N GLU A 214 18.01 -1.02 -2.08
CA GLU A 214 19.28 -1.76 -2.10
C GLU A 214 19.27 -2.72 -3.28
N LEU A 215 19.56 -2.16 -4.45
CA LEU A 215 20.39 -2.86 -5.43
C LEU A 215 21.64 -1.99 -5.72
N PRO A 216 22.85 -2.57 -5.61
CA PRO A 216 24.14 -1.89 -5.83
C PRO A 216 24.43 -1.50 -7.29
#